data_AF-A0AAE4LHM7-F1
#
_entry.id   AF-A0AAE4LHM7-F1
#
_cell.length_a   1.000
_cell.length_b   1.000
_cell.length_c   1.000
_cell.angle_alpha   90.00
_cell.angle_beta   90.00
_cell.angle_gamma   90.00
#
_symmetry.space_group_name_H-M   'P 1'
#
loop_
_entity.id
_entity.type
_entity.pdbx_description
1 polymer ?
#
loop_
_entity_poly.entity_id
_entity_poly.type
_entity_poly.pdbx_seq_one_letter_code
_entity_poly.pdbx_strand_id
1 'polypeptide(L)'
;MSYLFYFDFYCCLSTTETYLVRNAYNYGTYIGAGVYLYSDITDISLYHRENVAEIRIFGIGGLGGYIGKFYNSKIGFYTAYVGDYSQAFLIKINNREKYVMSCRHAEKIVEEVKSRLKQ
;
A
#
# COMPACT_ATOMS: atom_id res chain seq x y z
N MET A 1 -11.52 16.16 0.82
CA MET A 1 -11.19 15.95 -0.60
C MET A 1 -11.80 14.64 -1.06
N SER A 2 -12.52 14.63 -2.18
CA SER A 2 -13.03 13.41 -2.82
C SER A 2 -11.94 12.82 -3.71
N TYR A 3 -11.36 11.69 -3.31
CA TYR A 3 -10.40 10.96 -4.13
C TYR A 3 -11.15 10.16 -5.21
N LEU A 4 -10.62 10.15 -6.43
CA LEU A 4 -11.14 9.32 -7.53
C LEU A 4 -11.08 7.83 -7.16
N PHE A 5 -10.02 7.45 -6.46
CA PHE A 5 -9.81 6.10 -5.93
C PHE A 5 -9.63 6.12 -4.42
N TYR A 6 -10.32 5.19 -3.77
CA TYR A 6 -10.23 4.97 -2.34
C TYR A 6 -9.78 3.54 -2.08
N PHE A 7 -8.80 3.38 -1.19
CA PHE A 7 -8.26 2.09 -0.80
C PHE A 7 -8.49 1.85 0.67
N ASP A 8 -9.16 0.74 0.96
CA ASP A 8 -9.29 0.24 2.32
C ASP A 8 -8.35 -0.93 2.54
N PHE A 9 -7.79 -0.98 3.75
CA PHE A 9 -6.93 -2.07 4.17
C PHE A 9 -7.40 -2.61 5.50
N TYR A 10 -7.57 -3.93 5.56
CA TYR A 10 -7.98 -4.63 6.77
C TYR A 10 -7.11 -5.86 6.99
N CYS A 11 -6.79 -6.14 8.24
CA CYS A 11 -6.20 -7.42 8.64
C CYS A 11 -7.33 -8.45 8.77
N CYS A 12 -7.25 -9.55 8.02
CA CYS A 12 -8.19 -10.66 8.12
C CYS A 12 -7.48 -11.88 8.72
N LEU A 13 -8.08 -12.45 9.76
CA LEU A 13 -7.64 -13.68 10.40
C LEU A 13 -8.43 -14.85 9.79
N SER A 14 -7.74 -15.73 9.07
CA SER A 14 -8.24 -17.08 8.77
C SER A 14 -7.80 -18.04 9.88
N THR A 15 -8.45 -19.20 9.97
CA THR A 15 -8.10 -20.28 10.91
C THR A 15 -6.67 -20.80 10.73
N THR A 16 -6.03 -20.52 9.59
CA THR A 16 -4.70 -21.01 9.25
C THR A 16 -3.67 -19.92 8.99
N GLU A 17 -4.07 -18.72 8.56
CA GLU A 17 -3.14 -17.67 8.09
C GLU A 17 -3.72 -16.26 8.30
N THR A 18 -2.84 -15.28 8.47
CA THR A 18 -3.20 -13.85 8.53
C THR A 18 -2.86 -13.14 7.23
N TYR A 19 -3.79 -12.33 6.72
CA TYR A 19 -3.65 -11.64 5.45
C TYR A 19 -3.98 -10.15 5.57
N LEU A 20 -3.20 -9.32 4.88
CA LEU A 20 -3.52 -7.92 4.64
C LEU A 20 -4.34 -7.86 3.36
N VAL A 21 -5.60 -7.47 3.47
CA VAL A 21 -6.51 -7.33 2.32
C VAL A 21 -6.59 -5.87 1.94
N ARG A 22 -6.39 -5.58 0.65
CA ARG A 22 -6.69 -4.31 0.01
C ARG A 22 -8.02 -4.41 -0.71
N ASN A 23 -8.94 -3.50 -0.47
CA ASN A 23 -10.10 -3.27 -1.33
C ASN A 23 -9.94 -1.94 -2.05
N ALA A 24 -10.20 -1.92 -3.35
CA ALA A 24 -10.13 -0.75 -4.20
C ALA A 24 -11.55 -0.31 -4.59
N TYR A 25 -11.81 0.98 -4.46
CA TYR A 25 -13.09 1.60 -4.79
C TYR A 25 -12.89 2.80 -5.71
N ASN A 26 -13.82 3.00 -6.65
CA ASN A 26 -13.93 4.19 -7.49
C ASN A 26 -15.30 4.84 -7.26
N TYR A 27 -15.35 6.07 -6.75
CA TYR A 27 -16.59 6.75 -6.34
C TYR A 27 -17.55 5.86 -5.51
N GLY A 28 -17.02 5.03 -4.62
CA GLY A 28 -17.81 4.11 -3.78
C GLY A 28 -18.14 2.75 -4.43
N THR A 29 -17.86 2.57 -5.72
CA THR A 29 -18.01 1.27 -6.41
C THR A 29 -16.78 0.41 -6.20
N TYR A 30 -16.94 -0.82 -5.73
CA TYR A 30 -15.83 -1.78 -5.61
C TYR A 30 -15.30 -2.18 -6.99
N ILE A 31 -13.99 -2.08 -7.19
CA ILE A 31 -13.32 -2.36 -8.47
C ILE A 31 -12.26 -3.45 -8.38
N GLY A 32 -11.98 -3.98 -7.19
CA GLY A 32 -11.09 -5.14 -7.02
C GLY A 32 -10.43 -5.22 -5.64
N ALA A 33 -9.82 -6.37 -5.38
CA ALA A 33 -9.09 -6.63 -4.15
C ALA A 33 -7.67 -7.15 -4.39
N GLY A 34 -6.82 -7.05 -3.39
CA GLY A 34 -5.53 -7.71 -3.32
C GLY A 34 -5.34 -8.31 -1.94
N VAL A 35 -4.65 -9.45 -1.88
CA VAL A 35 -4.42 -10.18 -0.65
C VAL A 35 -2.91 -10.39 -0.52
N TYR A 36 -2.37 -10.02 0.64
CA TYR A 36 -0.96 -10.16 0.96
C TYR A 36 -0.82 -11.00 2.22
N LEU A 37 -0.08 -12.11 2.13
CA LEU A 37 0.22 -12.97 3.27
C LEU A 37 1.15 -12.25 4.24
N TYR A 38 0.84 -12.30 5.54
CA TYR A 38 1.73 -11.72 6.56
C TYR A 38 3.09 -12.41 6.59
N SER A 39 3.14 -13.72 6.36
CA SER A 39 4.38 -14.49 6.24
C SER A 39 5.29 -14.00 5.12
N ASP A 40 4.72 -13.33 4.11
CA ASP A 40 5.48 -12.76 3.02
C ASP A 40 5.90 -11.31 3.27
N ILE A 41 5.31 -10.61 4.24
CA ILE A 41 5.72 -9.24 4.57
C ILE A 41 7.04 -9.30 5.33
N THR A 42 8.09 -8.73 4.76
CA THR A 42 9.44 -8.71 5.35
C THR A 42 9.73 -7.42 6.11
N ASP A 43 9.09 -6.33 5.70
CA ASP A 43 9.26 -5.02 6.31
C ASP A 43 8.03 -4.15 6.03
N ILE A 44 7.70 -3.28 6.98
CA ILE A 44 6.63 -2.29 6.84
C ILE A 44 7.03 -1.01 7.55
N SER A 45 6.76 0.14 6.93
CA SER A 45 7.04 1.45 7.53
C SER A 45 6.07 2.51 7.03
N LEU A 46 5.88 3.56 7.83
CA LEU A 46 5.25 4.78 7.32
C LEU A 46 6.08 5.33 6.17
N TYR A 47 5.39 5.83 5.15
CA TYR A 47 6.02 6.36 3.97
C TYR A 47 5.69 7.84 3.83
N HIS A 48 6.75 8.65 3.80
CA HIS A 48 6.67 10.05 3.45
C HIS A 48 7.25 10.24 2.07
N ARG A 49 6.49 10.88 1.19
CA ARG A 49 6.96 11.17 -0.15
C ARG A 49 8.12 12.14 -0.06
N GLU A 50 9.26 11.73 -0.60
CA GLU A 50 10.46 12.56 -0.58
C GLU A 50 10.63 13.34 -1.88
N ASN A 51 11.46 14.38 -1.81
CA ASN A 51 11.80 15.24 -2.96
C ASN A 51 12.80 14.55 -3.91
N VAL A 52 12.43 13.37 -4.41
CA VAL A 52 13.16 12.65 -5.44
C VAL A 52 12.29 12.50 -6.68
N ALA A 53 12.92 12.48 -7.86
CA ALA A 53 12.20 12.28 -9.11
C ALA A 53 11.54 10.89 -9.11
N GLU A 54 10.27 10.85 -9.50
CA GLU A 54 9.46 9.64 -9.57
C GLU A 54 9.04 9.40 -11.01
N ILE A 55 9.48 8.27 -11.56
CA ILE A 55 9.19 7.84 -12.93
C ILE A 55 7.98 6.92 -12.89
N ARG A 56 6.94 7.27 -13.64
CA ARG A 56 5.79 6.39 -13.86
C ARG A 56 6.10 5.42 -14.98
N ILE A 57 6.08 4.13 -14.69
CA ILE A 57 6.31 3.06 -15.67
C ILE A 57 4.99 2.67 -16.33
N PHE A 58 3.95 2.45 -15.53
CA PHE A 58 2.60 2.14 -16.00
C PHE A 58 1.56 2.56 -14.96
N GLY A 59 0.38 3.00 -15.41
CA GLY A 59 -0.77 3.27 -14.56
C GLY A 59 -1.19 4.74 -14.50
N ILE A 60 -1.98 5.07 -13.49
CA ILE A 60 -2.62 6.38 -13.30
C ILE A 60 -1.91 7.11 -12.15
N GLY A 61 -1.76 8.43 -12.28
CA GLY A 61 -1.15 9.28 -11.27
C GLY A 61 -1.48 10.75 -11.53
N GLY A 62 -1.76 11.50 -10.47
CA GLY A 62 -2.15 12.91 -10.55
C GLY A 62 -3.38 13.20 -9.69
N LEU A 63 -4.28 14.07 -10.16
CA LEU A 63 -5.55 14.34 -9.47
C LEU A 63 -6.39 13.05 -9.42
N GLY A 64 -6.49 12.44 -8.23
CA GLY A 64 -7.30 11.23 -8.00
C GLY A 64 -6.54 10.06 -7.37
N GLY A 65 -5.22 10.16 -7.23
CA GLY A 65 -4.37 9.13 -6.63
C GLY A 65 -3.36 8.54 -7.62
N TYR A 66 -2.56 7.60 -7.13
CA TYR A 66 -1.45 6.95 -7.80
C TYR A 66 -1.66 5.44 -7.75
N ILE A 67 -1.93 4.84 -8.91
CA ILE A 67 -2.21 3.42 -9.07
C ILE A 67 -1.37 2.89 -10.21
N GLY A 68 -0.43 2.00 -9.93
CA GLY A 68 0.39 1.39 -10.97
C GLY A 68 1.84 1.14 -10.56
N LYS A 69 2.72 1.00 -11.54
CA LYS A 69 4.15 0.72 -11.37
C LYS A 69 4.95 2.02 -11.50
N PHE A 70 5.77 2.28 -10.50
CA PHE A 70 6.59 3.49 -10.39
C PHE A 70 8.02 3.10 -10.04
N TYR A 71 8.92 4.05 -10.27
CA TYR A 71 10.32 3.96 -9.88
C TYR A 71 10.77 5.28 -9.25
N ASN A 72 11.51 5.21 -8.15
CA ASN A 72 12.32 6.33 -7.67
C ASN A 72 13.67 5.82 -7.16
N SER A 73 14.66 6.72 -7.03
CA SER A 73 16.03 6.34 -6.69
C SER A 73 16.22 5.77 -5.28
N LYS A 74 15.27 5.98 -4.36
CA LYS A 74 15.38 5.55 -2.96
C LYS A 74 14.68 4.24 -2.65
N ILE A 75 13.51 4.02 -3.26
CA ILE A 75 12.74 2.78 -3.13
C ILE A 75 13.15 1.78 -4.21
N GLY A 76 13.53 2.25 -5.41
CA GLY A 76 13.64 1.43 -6.61
C GLY A 76 12.28 1.25 -7.29
N PHE A 77 12.06 0.11 -7.97
CA PHE A 77 10.75 -0.21 -8.54
C PHE A 77 9.75 -0.59 -7.45
N TYR A 78 8.55 -0.03 -7.53
CA TYR A 78 7.47 -0.32 -6.59
C TYR A 78 6.09 -0.17 -7.25
N THR A 79 5.06 -0.73 -6.62
CA THR A 79 3.66 -0.55 -7.01
C THR A 79 2.98 0.43 -6.06
N ALA A 80 2.29 1.43 -6.60
CA ALA A 80 1.50 2.36 -5.82
C ALA A 80 0.01 1.97 -5.82
N TYR A 81 -0.62 2.05 -4.65
CA TYR A 81 -2.06 2.07 -4.43
C TYR A 81 -2.37 3.20 -3.44
N VAL A 82 -2.19 4.43 -3.89
CA VAL A 82 -2.17 5.62 -3.03
C VAL A 82 -3.27 6.58 -3.44
N GLY A 83 -4.25 6.81 -2.58
CA GLY A 83 -5.16 7.95 -2.70
C GLY A 83 -4.53 9.22 -2.13
N ASP A 84 -3.87 9.10 -0.98
CA ASP A 84 -3.26 10.20 -0.24
C ASP A 84 -1.88 9.82 0.32
N TYR A 85 -0.83 10.52 -0.11
CA TYR A 85 0.54 10.27 0.37
C TYR A 85 0.78 10.70 1.82
N SER A 86 -0.05 11.57 2.41
CA SER A 86 0.04 11.91 3.84
C SER A 86 -0.34 10.74 4.74
N GLN A 87 -1.05 9.76 4.20
CA GLN A 87 -1.52 8.56 4.88
C GLN A 87 -0.88 7.30 4.28
N ALA A 88 0.33 7.42 3.74
CA ALA A 88 0.98 6.33 3.04
C ALA A 88 1.90 5.49 3.94
N PHE A 89 2.03 4.21 3.57
CA PHE A 89 2.97 3.27 4.14
C PHE A 89 3.60 2.41 3.04
N LEU A 90 4.82 1.96 3.27
CA LEU A 90 5.58 1.08 2.40
C LEU A 90 5.57 -0.32 3.00
N ILE A 91 5.15 -1.31 2.22
CA ILE A 91 5.39 -2.72 2.52
C ILE A 91 6.44 -3.29 1.58
N LYS A 92 7.31 -4.13 2.12
CA LYS A 92 8.23 -4.97 1.36
C LYS A 92 7.83 -6.42 1.54
N ILE A 93 7.74 -7.14 0.44
CA ILE A 93 7.30 -8.53 0.43
C ILE A 93 8.48 -9.41 0.00
N ASN A 94 8.48 -10.68 0.44
CA ASN A 94 9.31 -11.74 -0.10
C ASN A 94 9.30 -11.65 -1.63
N ASN A 95 10.44 -11.95 -2.27
CA ASN A 95 10.68 -11.75 -3.71
C ASN A 95 10.96 -10.30 -4.17
N ARG A 96 11.37 -9.41 -3.25
CA ARG A 96 11.84 -8.02 -3.52
C ARG A 96 10.76 -7.06 -4.04
N GLU A 97 9.49 -7.45 -4.00
CA GLU A 97 8.40 -6.56 -4.37
C GLU A 97 8.17 -5.50 -3.28
N LYS A 98 7.86 -4.29 -3.74
CA LYS A 98 7.65 -3.12 -2.89
C LYS A 98 6.33 -2.47 -3.26
N TYR A 99 5.55 -2.12 -2.26
CA TYR A 99 4.27 -1.49 -2.46
C TYR A 99 4.14 -0.27 -1.57
N VAL A 100 3.78 0.86 -2.16
CA VAL A 100 3.37 2.05 -1.43
C VAL A 100 1.86 2.11 -1.47
N MET A 101 1.25 2.15 -0.30
CA MET A 101 -0.19 2.06 -0.11
C MET A 101 -0.64 3.21 0.80
N SER A 102 -1.91 3.59 0.74
CA SER A 102 -2.46 4.58 1.69
C SER A 102 -3.81 4.17 2.25
N CYS A 103 -4.05 4.45 3.53
CA CYS A 103 -5.36 4.32 4.16
C CYS A 103 -5.50 5.27 5.35
N ARG A 104 -6.74 5.59 5.74
CA ARG A 104 -7.03 6.55 6.84
C ARG A 104 -6.34 6.23 8.17
N HIS A 105 -5.96 4.98 8.40
CA HIS A 105 -5.36 4.50 9.63
C HIS A 105 -4.01 3.82 9.39
N ALA A 106 -3.20 4.36 8.48
CA ALA A 106 -1.89 3.79 8.11
C ALA A 106 -1.02 3.48 9.33
N GLU A 107 -0.95 4.37 10.31
CA GLU A 107 -0.19 4.17 11.56
C GLU A 107 -0.61 2.90 12.30
N LYS A 108 -1.92 2.70 12.49
CA LYS A 108 -2.47 1.51 13.15
C LYS A 108 -2.13 0.22 12.38
N ILE A 109 -2.21 0.25 11.05
CA ILE A 109 -1.84 -0.89 10.21
C ILE A 109 -0.34 -1.20 10.35
N VAL A 110 0.51 -0.18 10.29
CA VAL A 110 1.96 -0.34 10.44
C VAL A 110 2.30 -0.92 11.82
N GLU A 111 1.70 -0.40 12.89
CA GLU A 111 1.89 -0.90 14.25
C GLU A 111 1.43 -2.36 14.40
N GLU A 112 0.22 -2.68 13.93
CA GLU A 112 -0.32 -4.03 14.00
C GLU A 112 0.56 -5.03 13.25
N VAL A 113 0.94 -4.72 12.01
CA VAL A 113 1.79 -5.61 11.20
C VAL A 113 3.17 -5.75 11.87
N LYS A 114 3.79 -4.66 12.33
CA LYS A 114 5.06 -4.73 13.05
C LYS A 114 5.00 -5.58 14.31
N SER A 115 3.90 -5.52 15.06
CA SER A 115 3.74 -6.31 16.29
C SER A 115 3.77 -7.81 16.01
N ARG A 116 3.26 -8.23 14.84
CA ARG A 116 3.22 -9.62 14.40
C ARG A 116 4.53 -10.08 13.75
N LEU A 117 5.26 -9.19 13.08
CA LEU A 117 6.58 -9.51 12.51
C LEU A 117 7.69 -9.70 13.58
N LYS A 118 7.48 -9.18 14.79
CA LYS A 118 8.42 -9.32 15.91
C LYS A 118 8.22 -10.62 16.73
N GLN A 119 7.15 -11.37 16.46
CA GLN A 119 6.88 -12.67 17.07
C GLN A 119 7.61 -13.77 16.30
#